data_AF-A0A1F7ZNN5-F1
#
_entry.id   AF-A0A1F7ZNN5-F1
#
_cell.length_a   1.000
_cell.length_b   1.000
_cell.length_c   1.000
_cell.angle_alpha   90.00
_cell.angle_beta   90.00
_cell.angle_gamma   90.00
#
_symmetry.space_group_name_H-M   'P 1'
#
loop_
_entity.id
_entity.type
_entity.pdbx_description
1 polymer ?
#
loop_
_entity_poly.entity_id
_entity_poly.type
_entity_poly.pdbx_seq_one_letter_code
_entity_poly.pdbx_strand_id
1 'polypeptide(L)'
;MSSNPPTSLQAILQNDSLTKQCALIGPDWTEGAKHFPIIDPATGQEFSQMADVGRNAIVEAISHAHQAFQTFGQTSEYERAAILEKWATKTLVESKAEV
;
A
#
# COMPACT_ATOMS: atom_id res chain seq x y z
N MET A 1 10.90 20.36 27.45
CA MET A 1 11.95 20.00 26.47
C MET A 1 11.24 19.50 25.23
N SER A 2 11.27 20.29 24.15
CA SER A 2 10.51 20.00 22.92
C SER A 2 11.21 18.86 22.18
N SER A 3 10.73 17.64 22.33
CA SER A 3 11.13 16.53 21.47
C SER A 3 10.57 16.83 20.07
N ASN A 4 11.45 17.08 19.09
CA ASN A 4 11.01 17.16 17.70
C ASN A 4 10.35 15.82 17.32
N PRO A 5 9.11 15.83 16.80
CA PRO A 5 8.48 14.61 16.34
C PRO A 5 9.26 14.06 15.12
N PRO A 6 9.38 12.73 15.00
CA PRO A 6 10.03 12.10 13.86
C PRO A 6 9.34 12.56 12.56
N THR A 7 10.14 13.05 11.62
CA THR A 7 9.67 13.79 10.43
C THR A 7 9.62 12.92 9.17
N SER A 8 9.89 11.62 9.27
CA SER A 8 9.87 10.71 8.12
C SER A 8 9.25 9.35 8.46
N LEU A 9 8.62 8.73 7.47
CA LEU A 9 7.89 7.46 7.59
C LEU A 9 8.78 6.32 8.12
N GLN A 10 10.04 6.28 7.68
CA GLN A 10 11.05 5.29 8.07
C GLN A 10 11.54 5.47 9.52
N ALA A 11 11.47 6.70 10.05
CA ALA A 11 11.90 6.98 11.43
C ALA A 11 10.86 6.51 12.47
N ILE A 12 9.64 6.16 12.03
CA ILE A 12 8.51 5.82 12.90
C ILE A 12 8.25 4.31 12.88
N LEU A 13 8.35 3.66 11.73
CA LEU A 13 8.02 2.25 11.59
C LEU A 13 9.24 1.35 11.83
N GLN A 14 9.04 0.27 12.58
CA GLN A 14 10.08 -0.74 12.83
C GLN A 14 10.19 -1.74 11.67
N ASN A 15 9.17 -1.84 10.82
CA ASN A 15 9.09 -2.82 9.75
C ASN A 15 9.19 -2.17 8.36
N ASP A 16 10.37 -2.28 7.74
CA ASP A 16 10.65 -1.77 6.40
C ASP A 16 9.80 -2.42 5.30
N SER A 17 9.17 -3.58 5.55
CA SER A 17 8.33 -4.22 4.55
C SER A 17 6.99 -3.51 4.33
N LEU A 18 6.52 -2.71 5.29
CA LEU A 18 5.28 -1.94 5.20
C LEU A 18 5.47 -0.57 4.54
N THR A 19 6.73 -0.10 4.39
CA THR A 19 7.04 1.14 3.71
C THR A 19 7.18 0.91 2.21
N LYS A 20 6.08 1.12 1.48
CA LYS A 20 6.08 1.05 0.00
C LYS A 20 5.81 2.45 -0.57
N GLN A 21 6.73 2.90 -1.42
CA GLN A 21 6.62 4.16 -2.18
C GLN A 21 6.20 3.92 -3.63
N CYS A 22 6.01 2.65 -4.00
CA CYS A 22 5.54 2.18 -5.31
C CYS A 22 4.02 1.95 -5.31
N ALA A 23 3.41 1.86 -6.49
CA ALA A 23 2.02 1.42 -6.62
C ALA A 23 1.94 -0.10 -6.82
N LEU A 24 0.96 -0.78 -6.22
CA LEU A 24 0.71 -2.19 -6.49
C LEU A 24 -0.19 -2.33 -7.73
N ILE A 25 0.35 -2.87 -8.83
CA ILE A 25 -0.35 -3.07 -10.10
C ILE A 25 -0.33 -4.57 -10.43
N GLY A 26 -1.50 -5.21 -10.38
CA GLY A 26 -1.57 -6.68 -10.46
C GLY A 26 -0.81 -7.32 -9.29
N PRO A 27 0.16 -8.22 -9.53
CA PRO A 27 0.98 -8.82 -8.47
C PRO A 27 2.22 -7.98 -8.09
N ASP A 28 2.55 -6.93 -8.84
CA ASP A 28 3.86 -6.29 -8.79
C ASP A 28 3.84 -4.87 -8.22
N TRP A 29 4.88 -4.54 -7.45
CA TRP A 29 5.16 -3.16 -7.02
C TRP A 29 5.81 -2.40 -8.18
N THR A 30 5.05 -1.48 -8.75
CA THR A 30 5.42 -0.71 -9.95
C THR A 30 5.87 0.69 -9.57
N GLU A 31 7.04 1.06 -10.07
CA GLU A 31 7.62 2.39 -9.92
C GLU A 31 6.95 3.40 -10.87
N GLY A 32 6.86 4.66 -10.43
CA GLY A 32 6.33 5.75 -11.24
C GLY A 32 7.42 6.44 -12.06
N ALA A 33 7.06 6.96 -13.23
CA ALA A 33 7.95 7.88 -13.96
C ALA A 33 8.11 9.23 -13.23
N LYS A 34 7.17 9.53 -12.32
CA LYS A 34 7.14 10.72 -11.46
C LYS A 34 6.77 10.30 -10.06
N HIS A 35 7.02 11.20 -9.11
CA HIS A 35 6.63 11.07 -7.73
C HIS A 35 5.94 12.35 -7.27
N PHE A 36 5.10 12.23 -6.25
CA PHE A 36 4.51 13.37 -5.57
C PHE A 36 4.74 13.30 -4.05
N PRO A 37 4.91 14.47 -3.39
CA PRO A 37 5.16 14.52 -1.98
C PRO A 37 3.88 14.22 -1.18
N ILE A 38 4.03 13.44 -0.12
CA ILE A 38 3.05 13.25 0.93
C ILE A 38 3.40 14.23 2.04
N ILE A 39 2.47 15.12 2.36
CA ILE A 39 2.66 16.20 3.34
C ILE A 39 1.94 15.85 4.64
N ASP A 40 2.62 16.01 5.77
CA ASP A 40 2.01 15.91 7.09
C ASP A 40 1.10 17.13 7.34
N PRO A 41 -0.22 16.94 7.53
CA PRO A 41 -1.15 18.06 7.73
C PRO A 41 -0.93 18.81 9.04
N ALA A 42 -0.23 18.24 10.04
CA ALA A 42 0.03 18.88 11.32
C ALA A 42 1.23 19.85 11.26
N THR A 43 2.27 19.50 10.49
CA THR A 43 3.53 20.26 10.41
C THR A 43 3.74 20.99 9.08
N GLY A 44 3.01 20.59 8.03
CA GLY A 44 3.21 21.06 6.67
C GLY A 44 4.52 20.59 6.03
N GLN A 45 5.26 19.70 6.70
CA GLN A 45 6.51 19.16 6.17
C GLN A 45 6.26 17.93 5.29
N GLU A 46 7.18 17.68 4.36
CA GLU A 46 7.17 16.45 3.57
C GLU A 46 7.51 15.25 4.44
N PHE A 47 6.65 14.23 4.37
CA PHE A 47 6.74 13.01 5.16
C PHE A 47 7.26 11.82 4.36
N SER A 48 6.92 11.75 3.06
CA SER A 48 7.36 10.71 2.12
C SER A 48 7.08 11.15 0.67
N GLN A 49 7.55 10.37 -0.30
CA GLN A 49 7.19 10.46 -1.72
C GLN A 49 6.42 9.21 -2.14
N MET A 50 5.51 9.34 -3.09
CA MET A 50 4.75 8.22 -3.66
C MET A 50 4.78 8.26 -5.19
N ALA A 51 4.88 7.09 -5.81
CA ALA A 51 4.88 6.92 -7.26
C ALA A 51 3.59 7.45 -7.92
N ASP A 52 3.75 8.24 -8.97
CA ASP A 52 2.73 8.58 -9.96
C ASP A 52 2.94 7.72 -11.21
N VAL A 53 2.10 6.70 -11.37
CA VAL A 53 2.24 5.66 -12.40
C VAL A 53 1.55 6.02 -13.72
N GLY A 54 0.78 7.10 -13.76
CA GLY A 54 0.15 7.61 -14.99
C GLY A 54 -0.84 6.64 -15.67
N ARG A 55 -1.37 7.05 -16.83
CA ARG A 55 -2.48 6.35 -17.51
C ARG A 55 -2.14 4.93 -17.95
N ASN A 56 -0.92 4.68 -18.43
CA ASN A 56 -0.56 3.38 -19.01
C ASN A 56 -0.60 2.27 -17.94
N ALA A 57 -0.08 2.54 -16.75
CA ALA A 57 -0.14 1.59 -15.63
C ALA A 57 -1.59 1.34 -15.19
N ILE A 58 -2.48 2.34 -15.27
CA ILE A 58 -3.90 2.15 -14.99
C ILE A 58 -4.56 1.20 -16.00
N VAL A 59 -4.24 1.34 -17.29
CA VAL A 59 -4.73 0.40 -18.32
C VAL A 59 -4.25 -1.02 -18.03
N GLU A 60 -2.99 -1.18 -17.61
CA GLU A 60 -2.44 -2.46 -17.20
C GLU A 60 -3.16 -3.04 -15.97
N ALA A 61 -3.38 -2.23 -14.93
CA ALA A 61 -4.15 -2.62 -13.75
C ALA A 61 -5.56 -3.12 -14.10
N ILE A 62 -6.26 -2.44 -15.03
CA ILE A 62 -7.58 -2.88 -15.49
C ILE A 62 -7.49 -4.24 -16.18
N SER A 63 -6.46 -4.45 -17.01
CA SER A 63 -6.24 -5.75 -17.68
C SER A 63 -5.98 -6.86 -16.66
N HIS A 64 -5.09 -6.63 -15.69
CA HIS A 64 -4.81 -7.60 -14.62
C HIS A 64 -6.07 -7.93 -13.81
N ALA A 65 -6.84 -6.91 -13.42
CA ALA A 65 -8.09 -7.11 -12.69
C ALA A 65 -9.11 -7.92 -13.50
N HIS A 66 -9.25 -7.64 -14.80
CA HIS A 66 -10.14 -8.39 -15.68
C HIS A 66 -9.74 -9.86 -15.82
N GLN A 67 -8.44 -10.14 -15.94
CA GLN A 67 -7.92 -11.51 -16.00
C GLN A 67 -8.12 -12.26 -14.68
N ALA A 68 -7.78 -11.62 -13.56
CA ALA A 68 -7.96 -12.21 -12.23
C ALA A 68 -9.43 -12.51 -11.93
N PHE A 69 -10.36 -11.68 -12.40
CA PHE A 69 -11.79 -11.89 -12.21
C PHE A 69 -12.29 -13.19 -12.86
N GLN A 70 -11.68 -13.64 -13.96
CA GLN A 70 -12.10 -14.87 -14.64
C GLN A 70 -12.02 -16.09 -13.73
N THR A 71 -11.03 -16.16 -12.83
CA THR A 71 -10.86 -17.24 -11.86
C THR A 71 -11.43 -16.88 -10.49
N PHE A 72 -11.16 -15.67 -10.00
CA PHE A 72 -11.63 -15.22 -8.68
C PHE A 72 -13.15 -15.16 -8.60
N GLY A 73 -13.83 -14.77 -9.69
CA GLY A 73 -15.30 -14.74 -9.75
C GLY A 73 -15.96 -16.13 -9.66
N GLN A 74 -15.22 -17.21 -9.90
CA GLN A 74 -15.71 -18.58 -9.79
C GLN A 74 -15.57 -19.17 -8.39
N THR A 75 -14.88 -18.47 -7.48
CA THR A 75 -14.73 -18.92 -6.08
C THR A 75 -16.08 -18.94 -5.36
N SER A 76 -16.17 -19.77 -4.33
CA SER A 76 -17.29 -19.75 -3.39
C SER A 76 -17.17 -18.61 -2.40
N GLU A 77 -18.30 -18.27 -1.76
CA GLU A 77 -18.34 -17.34 -0.64
C GLU A 77 -17.44 -17.77 0.53
N TYR A 78 -17.32 -19.07 0.80
CA TYR A 78 -16.46 -19.60 1.85
C TYR A 78 -14.97 -19.38 1.55
N GLU A 79 -14.55 -19.62 0.31
CA GLU A 79 -13.16 -19.37 -0.11
C GLU A 79 -12.80 -17.89 -0.02
N ARG A 80 -13.70 -17.00 -0.46
CA ARG A 80 -13.50 -15.55 -0.32
C ARG A 80 -13.44 -15.11 1.13
N ALA A 81 -14.32 -15.64 1.99
CA ALA A 81 -14.31 -15.35 3.42
C ALA A 81 -12.98 -15.75 4.05
N ALA A 82 -12.49 -16.96 3.76
CA ALA A 82 -11.21 -17.44 4.29
C ALA A 82 -10.02 -16.57 3.86
N ILE A 83 -10.02 -16.01 2.65
CA ILE A 83 -9.00 -15.07 2.19
C ILE A 83 -9.06 -13.76 3.00
N LEU A 84 -10.27 -13.20 3.17
CA LEU A 84 -10.48 -11.95 3.91
C LEU A 84 -10.15 -12.08 5.41
N GLU A 85 -10.48 -13.21 6.03
CA GLU A 85 -10.13 -13.48 7.44
C GLU A 85 -8.61 -13.56 7.66
N LYS A 86 -7.89 -14.22 6.74
CA LYS A 86 -6.42 -14.25 6.76
C LYS A 86 -5.84 -12.86 6.59
N TRP A 87 -6.40 -12.07 5.68
CA TRP A 87 -5.98 -10.69 5.45
C TRP A 87 -6.21 -9.82 6.70
N ALA A 88 -7.40 -9.86 7.28
CA ALA A 88 -7.73 -9.14 8.51
C ALA A 88 -6.82 -9.52 9.68
N THR A 89 -6.50 -10.81 9.82
CA THR A 89 -5.57 -11.27 10.85
C THR A 89 -4.18 -10.68 10.64
N LYS A 90 -3.66 -10.70 9.41
CA LYS A 90 -2.35 -10.14 9.08
C LYS A 90 -2.30 -8.63 9.34
N THR A 91 -3.26 -7.87 8.83
CA THR A 91 -3.28 -6.40 8.98
C THR A 91 -3.41 -5.98 10.44
N LEU A 92 -4.26 -6.66 11.24
CA LEU A 92 -4.44 -6.35 12.66
C LEU A 92 -3.23 -6.74 13.53
N VAL A 93 -2.52 -7.81 13.17
CA VAL A 93 -1.32 -8.23 13.90
C VAL A 93 -0.14 -7.32 13.56
N GLU A 94 0.05 -7.01 12.28
CA GLU A 94 1.12 -6.14 11.81
C GLU A 94 0.94 -4.70 12.32
N SER A 95 -0.27 -4.14 12.26
CA SER A 95 -0.52 -2.76 12.73
C SER A 95 -0.33 -2.58 14.25
N LYS A 96 -0.56 -3.64 15.04
CA LYS A 96 -0.39 -3.59 16.51
C LYS A 96 1.08 -3.73 16.94
N ALA A 97 1.93 -4.29 16.07
CA ALA A 97 3.35 -4.45 16.36
C ALA A 97 4.16 -3.18 16.06
N GLU A 98 3.59 -2.21 15.37
CA GLU A 98 4.26 -0.97 14.94
C GLU A 98 4.06 0.23 15.88
N VAL A 99 3.37 0.06 17.01
CA VAL A 99 3.09 1.10 18.03
C VAL A 99 3.75 0.78 19.36
#